data_AF-A0A2E3HQ59-F1
#
_entry.id   AF-A0A2E3HQ59-F1
#
_cell.length_a   1.000
_cell.length_b   1.000
_cell.length_c   1.000
_cell.angle_alpha   90.00
_cell.angle_beta   90.00
_cell.angle_gamma   90.00
#
_symmetry.space_group_name_H-M   'P 1'
#
loop_
_entity.id
_entity.type
_entity.pdbx_description
1 polymer ?
#
loop_
_entity_poly.entity_id
_entity_poly.type
_entity_poly.pdbx_seq_one_letter_code
_entity_poly.pdbx_strand_id
1 'polypeptide(L)' 'MTTSFLLFSLAVAVGFGALGSFIASKKGRTERFGFIIGFLFGFFGVIGLLLIKDQSKNDQSQDRLK' A
#
# COMPACT_ATOMS: atom_id res chain seq x y z
N MET A 1 8.03 15.61 9.63
CA MET A 1 6.94 14.62 9.76
C MET A 1 6.81 13.69 8.54
N THR A 2 7.89 13.38 7.82
CA THR A 2 7.85 12.52 6.62
C THR A 2 8.41 11.12 6.86
N THR A 3 9.36 10.98 7.78
CA THR A 3 10.00 9.70 8.14
C THR A 3 9.02 8.70 8.75
N SER A 4 8.15 9.13 9.67
CA SER A 4 7.15 8.25 10.30
C SER A 4 6.15 7.69 9.30
N PHE A 5 5.75 8.50 8.30
CA PHE A 5 4.84 8.06 7.25
C PHE A 5 5.52 7.06 6.30
N LEU A 6 6.80 7.28 5.97
CA LEU A 6 7.59 6.33 5.18
C LEU A 6 7.77 4.99 5.91
N LEU A 7 8.11 5.02 7.21
CA LEU A 7 8.25 3.80 8.01
C LEU A 7 6.93 3.05 8.15
N PHE A 8 5.81 3.76 8.33
CA PHE A 8 4.48 3.17 8.38
C PHE A 8 4.09 2.53 7.04
N SER A 9 4.27 3.25 5.93
CA SER A 9 4.03 2.72 4.58
C SER A 9 4.88 1.49 4.28
N LEU A 10 6.15 1.51 4.69
CA LEU A 10 7.06 0.38 4.55
C LEU A 10 6.60 -0.82 5.38
N ALA A 11 6.21 -0.61 6.64
CA ALA A 11 5.68 -1.67 7.51
C ALA A 11 4.41 -2.30 6.93
N VAL A 12 3.51 -1.49 6.36
CA VAL A 12 2.29 -1.98 5.69
C VAL A 12 2.63 -2.80 4.44
N ALA A 13 3.54 -2.31 3.59
CA ALA A 13 3.97 -3.02 2.39
C ALA A 13 4.65 -4.37 2.72
N VAL A 14 5.53 -4.39 3.73
CA VAL A 14 6.20 -5.60 4.20
C VAL A 14 5.20 -6.57 4.86
N GLY A 15 4.24 -6.07 5.65
CA GLY A 15 3.19 -6.90 6.25
C GLY A 15 2.29 -7.56 5.20
N PHE A 16 1.89 -6.82 4.17
CA PHE A 16 1.16 -7.37 3.01
C PHE A 16 2.01 -8.35 2.21
N GLY A 17 3.32 -8.11 2.08
CA GLY A 17 4.28 -9.06 1.52
C GLY A 17 4.33 -10.36 2.30
N ALA A 18 4.46 -10.31 3.62
CA ALA A 18 4.46 -11.49 4.47
C ALA A 18 3.14 -12.28 4.37
N LEU A 19 1.99 -11.59 4.34
CA LEU A 19 0.69 -12.21 4.10
C LEU A 19 0.58 -12.86 2.72
N GLY A 20 1.07 -12.21 1.68
CA GLY A 20 1.13 -12.78 0.33
C GLY A 20 2.03 -14.01 0.26
N SER A 21 3.16 -13.97 0.96
CA SER A 21 4.08 -15.10 1.12
C SER A 21 3.38 -16.28 1.80
N PHE A 22 2.65 -16.00 2.88
CA PHE A 22 1.89 -17.02 3.61
C PHE A 22 0.82 -17.67 2.73
N ILE A 23 0.10 -16.89 1.93
CA ILE A 23 -0.92 -17.38 1.00
C ILE A 23 -0.30 -18.24 -0.12
N ALA A 24 0.86 -17.82 -0.67
CA ALA A 24 1.54 -18.60 -1.71
C ALA A 24 2.15 -19.89 -1.17
N SER A 25 2.73 -19.84 0.04
CA SER A 25 3.28 -20.99 0.76
C SER A 25 2.18 -22.03 0.99
N LYS A 26 1.00 -21.59 1.46
CA LYS A 26 -0.16 -22.48 1.66
C LYS A 26 -0.70 -23.11 0.37
N LYS A 27 -0.39 -22.53 -0.79
CA LYS A 27 -0.81 -23.00 -2.12
C LYS A 27 0.24 -23.87 -2.82
N GLY A 28 1.35 -24.19 -2.15
CA GLY A 28 2.44 -25.01 -2.70
C GLY A 28 3.29 -24.31 -3.76
N ARG A 29 3.17 -22.98 -3.89
CA ARG A 29 4.05 -22.17 -4.75
C ARG A 29 5.21 -21.60 -3.95
N THR A 30 6.27 -21.22 -4.66
CA THR A 30 7.45 -20.56 -4.09
C THR A 30 7.06 -19.35 -3.23
N GLU A 31 7.42 -19.40 -1.95
CA GLU A 31 7.10 -18.36 -0.96
C GLU A 31 7.57 -16.97 -1.40
N ARG A 32 8.73 -16.91 -2.07
CA ARG A 32 9.30 -15.69 -2.65
C ARG A 32 8.34 -15.01 -3.63
N PHE A 33 7.61 -15.79 -4.43
CA PHE A 33 6.62 -15.23 -5.37
C PHE A 33 5.42 -14.64 -4.62
N GLY A 34 4.95 -15.29 -3.56
CA GLY A 34 3.90 -14.75 -2.71
C GLY A 34 4.31 -13.45 -2.03
N PHE A 35 5.54 -13.40 -1.54
CA PHE A 35 6.10 -12.20 -0.94
C PHE A 35 6.11 -11.03 -1.93
N ILE A 36 6.60 -11.26 -3.15
CA ILE A 36 6.68 -10.23 -4.19
C ILE A 36 5.28 -9.74 -4.59
N ILE A 37 4.32 -10.65 -4.80
CA ILE A 37 2.95 -10.27 -5.17
C ILE A 37 2.27 -9.50 -4.03
N GLY A 38 2.40 -9.98 -2.78
CA GLY A 38 1.85 -9.29 -1.61
C GLY A 38 2.50 -7.93 -1.38
N PHE A 39 3.81 -7.83 -1.56
CA PHE A 39 4.56 -6.59 -1.39
C PHE A 39 4.18 -5.57 -2.47
N LEU A 40 4.10 -5.98 -3.74
CA LEU A 40 3.61 -5.12 -4.83
C LEU A 40 2.18 -4.66 -4.54
N PHE A 41 1.30 -5.56 -4.10
CA PHE A 41 -0.07 -5.20 -3.78
C PHE A 41 -0.15 -4.18 -2.63
N GLY A 42 0.63 -4.37 -1.56
CA GLY A 42 0.72 -3.40 -0.47
C GLY A 42 1.28 -2.04 -0.93
N PHE A 43 2.27 -2.04 -1.82
CA PHE A 43 2.87 -0.84 -2.39
C PHE A 43 1.89 -0.06 -3.28
N PHE A 44 1.20 -0.75 -4.21
CA PHE A 44 0.15 -0.16 -5.03
C PHE A 44 -1.04 0.31 -4.17
N GLY A 45 -1.35 -0.39 -3.07
CA GLY A 45 -2.38 0.04 -2.12
C GLY A 45 -2.06 1.38 -1.46
N VAL A 46 -0.81 1.59 -1.04
CA VAL A 46 -0.40 2.89 -0.47
C VAL A 46 -0.41 4.00 -1.53
N ILE A 47 0.07 3.71 -2.75
CA ILE A 47 0.04 4.67 -3.86
C ILE A 47 -1.41 5.05 -4.22
N GLY A 48 -2.31 4.07 -4.31
CA GLY A 48 -3.73 4.31 -4.59
C GLY A 48 -4.40 5.16 -3.51
N LEU A 49 -4.09 4.89 -2.24
CA LEU A 49 -4.57 5.70 -1.12
C LEU A 49 -4.03 7.14 -1.18
N LEU A 50 -2.78 7.30 -1.60
CA LEU A 50 -2.15 8.62 -1.74
C LEU A 50 -2.77 9.42 -2.90
N LEU A 51 -3.04 8.78 -4.04
CA LEU A 51 -3.76 9.38 -5.18
C LEU A 51 -5.18 9.84 -4.79
N ILE A 52 -5.94 9.00 -4.08
CA ILE A 52 -7.29 9.34 -3.60
C ILE A 52 -7.25 10.50 -2.60
N LYS A 53 -6.26 10.51 -1.71
CA LYS A 53 -6.10 11.58 -0.71
C LYS A 53 -5.77 12.92 -1.38
N ASP A 54 -5.02 12.91 -2.46
CA ASP A 54 -4.70 14.11 -3.23
C ASP A 54 -5.94 14.68 -3.93
N GLN A 55 -6.75 13.81 -4.55
CA GLN A 55 -8.05 14.21 -5.14
C GLN A 55 -9.01 14.79 -4.10
N SER A 56 -9.13 14.16 -2.92
CA SER A 56 -10.02 14.65 -1.86
C SER A 56 -9.65 16.06 -1.35
N LYS A 57 -8.37 16.44 -1.39
CA LYS A 57 -7.91 17.77 -0.99
C LYS A 57 -8.18 18.84 -2.05
N ASN A 58 -8.20 18.43 -3.32
CA ASN A 58 -8.49 19.30 -4.46
C ASN A 58 -9.99 19.62 -4.53
N ASP A 59 -10.86 18.63 -4.29
CA ASP A 59 -12.32 18.83 -4.24
C ASP A 59 -12.76 19.75 -3.09
N GLN A 60 -12.16 19.60 -1.90
CA GLN A 60 -12.40 20.50 -0.75
C GLN A 60 -11.96 21.95 -0.99
N SER A 61 -11.02 22.19 -1.90
CA SER A 61 -10.53 23.54 -2.21
C SER A 61 -11.42 24.24 -3.25
N GLN A 62 -11.97 23.51 -4.22
CA GLN A 62 -12.94 24.08 -5.17
C GLN A 62 -14.28 24.44 -4.51
N ASP A 63 -14.74 23.67 -3.53
CA ASP A 63 -16.04 23.90 -2.88
C ASP A 63 -16.03 25.11 -1.92
N ARG A 64 -14.84 25.56 -1.46
CA ARG A 64 -14.70 26.78 -0.64
C ARG A 64 -14.50 28.07 -1.45
N LEU A 65 -14.32 27.95 -2.77
CA LEU A 65 -14.14 29.07 -3.70
C LEU A 65 -15.41 29.37 -4.53
N LYS A 66 -16.50 28.62 -4.30
CA LYS A 66 -17.83 28.88 -4.88
C LYS A 66 -18.75 29.58 -3.90
#